data_AF-A0A519J7C7-F1
#
_entry.id   AF-A0A519J7C7-F1
#
_cell.length_a   1.000
_cell.length_b   1.000
_cell.length_c   1.000
_cell.angle_alpha   90.00
_cell.angle_beta   90.00
_cell.angle_gamma   90.00
#
_symmetry.space_group_name_H-M   'P 1'
#
loop_
_entity.id
_entity.type
_entity.pdbx_description
1 polymer ?
#
loop_
_entity_poly.entity_id
_entity_poly.type
_entity_poly.pdbx_seq_one_letter_code
_entity_poly.pdbx_strand_id
1 'polypeptide(L)'
;MSLPLLPGRECGGCVECCRVIPLDLPELAKPTGELCGYCVNGAGCSVHAIRPQTCRVWFCLWRAVELDDDWRPDRSGVIVRP
;
A
#
# COMPACT_ATOMS: atom_id res chain seq x y z
N MET A 1 -7.33 -15.39 -7.61
CA MET A 1 -8.25 -15.42 -6.45
C MET A 1 -7.78 -14.33 -5.48
N SER A 2 -8.56 -13.27 -5.26
CA SER A 2 -8.21 -12.22 -4.31
C SER A 2 -8.77 -12.57 -2.94
N LEU A 3 -7.92 -12.58 -1.90
CA LEU A 3 -8.38 -12.66 -0.52
C LEU A 3 -9.22 -11.42 -0.18
N PRO A 4 -10.36 -11.57 0.51
CA PRO A 4 -11.14 -10.43 0.97
C PRO A 4 -10.35 -9.62 2.02
N LEU A 5 -10.57 -8.31 2.06
CA LEU A 5 -9.94 -7.46 3.09
C LEU A 5 -10.68 -7.62 4.41
N LEU A 6 -9.91 -7.67 5.50
CA LEU A 6 -10.48 -7.73 6.85
C LEU A 6 -11.03 -6.35 7.26
N PRO A 7 -12.19 -6.31 7.95
CA PRO A 7 -12.75 -5.07 8.49
C PRO A 7 -11.83 -4.49 9.59
N GLY A 8 -11.85 -3.16 9.76
CA GLY A 8 -11.06 -2.49 10.79
C GLY A 8 -9.54 -2.43 10.54
N ARG A 9 -9.03 -3.15 9.54
CA ARG A 9 -7.67 -2.95 9.04
C ARG A 9 -7.70 -1.73 8.13
N GLU A 10 -7.05 -0.63 8.51
CA GLU A 10 -6.95 0.55 7.66
C GLU A 10 -5.49 0.94 7.48
N CYS A 11 -5.17 1.54 6.33
CA CYS A 11 -3.81 1.92 6.05
C CYS A 11 -3.35 3.07 6.95
N GLY A 12 -4.23 3.96 7.41
CA GLY A 12 -3.83 5.14 8.18
C GLY A 12 -2.66 5.88 7.51
N GLY A 13 -1.60 6.16 8.27
CA GLY A 13 -0.35 6.75 7.75
C GLY A 13 0.64 5.79 7.08
N CYS A 14 0.35 4.49 6.98
CA CYS A 14 1.25 3.51 6.37
C CYS A 14 1.31 3.71 4.84
N VAL A 15 2.53 3.88 4.32
CA VAL A 15 2.79 4.15 2.89
C VAL A 15 3.58 3.04 2.20
N GLU A 16 3.87 1.93 2.90
CA GLU A 16 4.81 0.91 2.41
C GLU A 16 4.33 0.20 1.14
N CYS A 17 3.02 0.01 0.96
CA CYS A 17 2.50 -0.47 -0.33
C CYS A 17 2.87 0.49 -1.47
N CYS A 18 2.72 1.80 -1.27
CA CYS A 18 3.11 2.79 -2.27
C CYS A 18 4.63 2.75 -2.53
N ARG A 19 5.43 2.51 -1.49
CA ARG A 19 6.89 2.37 -1.61
C ARG A 19 7.30 1.18 -2.46
N VAL A 20 6.68 0.01 -2.27
CA VAL A 20 7.16 -1.22 -2.91
C VAL A 20 6.54 -1.53 -4.28
N ILE A 21 5.36 -0.99 -4.60
CA ILE A 21 4.74 -1.19 -5.91
C ILE A 21 5.54 -0.38 -6.95
N PRO A 22 6.13 -0.98 -8.00
CA PRO A 22 6.61 -0.22 -9.13
C PRO A 22 5.42 0.34 -9.92
N LEU A 23 5.51 1.60 -10.36
CA LEU A 23 4.51 2.21 -11.23
C LEU A 23 5.15 2.55 -12.57
N ASP A 24 4.47 2.21 -13.65
CA ASP A 24 4.89 2.48 -15.03
C ASP A 24 3.77 3.20 -15.79
N LEU A 25 3.27 4.28 -15.18
CA LEU A 25 2.26 5.15 -15.76
C LEU A 25 2.96 6.45 -16.17
N PRO A 26 2.69 7.03 -17.36
CA PRO A 26 3.46 8.18 -17.87
C PRO A 26 3.65 9.33 -16.88
N GLU A 27 2.64 9.64 -16.07
CA GLU A 27 2.65 10.75 -15.09
C GLU A 27 2.95 10.32 -13.65
N LEU A 28 3.14 9.02 -13.40
CA LEU A 28 3.32 8.48 -12.04
C LEU A 28 4.39 7.38 -12.00
N ALA A 29 5.24 7.31 -13.02
CA ALA A 29 6.28 6.30 -13.13
C ALA A 29 7.26 6.47 -11.97
N LYS A 30 7.50 5.37 -11.25
CA LYS A 30 8.44 5.37 -10.12
C LYS A 30 8.94 3.96 -9.82
N PRO A 31 10.22 3.81 -9.42
CA PRO A 31 10.79 2.50 -9.10
C PRO A 31 10.29 1.97 -7.74
N THR A 32 10.59 0.70 -7.47
CA THR A 32 10.44 0.11 -6.13
C THR A 32 11.38 0.82 -5.15
N GLY A 33 10.90 1.12 -3.94
CA GLY A 33 11.67 1.79 -2.89
C GLY A 33 11.33 3.28 -2.73
N GLU A 34 10.72 3.89 -3.74
CA GLU A 34 10.35 5.30 -3.74
C GLU A 34 8.84 5.52 -3.56
N LEU A 35 8.46 6.67 -3.00
CA LEU A 35 7.07 7.11 -2.98
C LEU A 35 6.74 7.81 -4.30
N CYS A 36 5.52 7.64 -4.81
CA CYS A 36 5.08 8.40 -5.97
C CYS A 36 4.75 9.85 -5.58
N GLY A 37 4.67 10.77 -6.55
CA GLY A 37 4.46 12.20 -6.30
C GLY A 37 3.16 12.56 -5.54
N TYR A 38 2.18 11.65 -5.50
CA TYR A 38 0.94 11.87 -4.73
C TYR A 38 0.98 11.35 -3.30
N CYS A 39 1.99 10.54 -2.95
CA CYS A 39 2.06 9.93 -1.63
C CYS A 39 2.91 10.77 -0.69
N VAL A 40 2.29 11.19 0.42
CA VAL A 40 2.94 11.94 1.49
C VAL A 40 3.39 10.96 2.56
N ASN A 41 4.69 10.94 2.83
CA ASN A 41 5.27 10.02 3.82
C ASN A 41 4.58 10.18 5.19
N GLY A 42 4.10 9.07 5.76
CA GLY A 42 3.38 9.07 7.04
C GLY A 42 1.92 9.58 7.00
N ALA A 43 1.45 10.12 5.87
CA ALA A 43 0.07 10.64 5.75
C ALA A 43 -0.77 9.91 4.68
N GLY A 44 -0.15 9.14 3.78
CA GLY A 44 -0.87 8.35 2.77
C GLY A 44 -0.93 9.01 1.40
N CYS A 45 -1.85 8.55 0.56
CA CYS A 45 -2.02 9.05 -0.81
C CYS A 45 -3.00 10.23 -0.83
N SER A 46 -2.54 11.40 -1.27
CA SER A 46 -3.36 12.61 -1.40
C SER A 46 -4.54 12.46 -2.37
N VAL A 47 -4.41 11.57 -3.36
CA VAL A 47 -5.44 11.29 -4.38
C VAL A 47 -6.07 9.90 -4.19
N HIS A 48 -6.12 9.38 -2.96
CA HIS A 48 -6.52 8.00 -2.67
C HIS A 48 -7.84 7.61 -3.35
N ALA A 49 -8.85 8.49 -3.39
CA ALA A 49 -10.15 8.24 -4.01
C ALA A 49 -10.07 7.96 -5.53
N ILE A 50 -9.15 8.62 -6.23
CA ILE A 50 -8.99 8.55 -7.70
C ILE A 50 -7.72 7.79 -8.13
N ARG A 51 -7.05 7.10 -7.19
CA ARG A 51 -5.80 6.37 -7.45
C ARG A 51 -5.89 5.41 -8.66
N PRO A 52 -4.79 5.17 -9.39
CA PRO A 52 -4.77 4.27 -10.54
C PRO A 52 -5.16 2.83 -10.19
N GLN A 53 -5.57 2.05 -11.19
CA GLN A 53 -6.02 0.67 -11.01
C GLN A 53 -4.97 -0.18 -10.29
N THR A 54 -3.68 -0.05 -10.63
CA THR A 54 -2.57 -0.77 -9.97
C THR A 54 -2.59 -0.57 -8.44
N CYS A 55 -2.86 0.65 -7.98
CA CYS A 55 -2.97 0.97 -6.55
C CYS A 55 -4.31 0.54 -5.92
N ARG A 56 -5.34 0.25 -6.72
CA ARG A 56 -6.66 -0.23 -6.23
C ARG A 56 -6.68 -1.73 -5.99
N VAL A 57 -5.91 -2.48 -6.77
CA VAL A 57 -5.88 -3.95 -6.73
C VAL A 57 -4.72 -4.48 -5.88
N TRP A 58 -3.85 -3.61 -5.40
CA TRP A 58 -2.73 -3.98 -4.54
C TRP A 58 -3.08 -3.85 -3.05
N PHE A 59 -2.88 -4.93 -2.31
CA PHE A 59 -2.99 -4.96 -0.87
C PHE A 59 -1.87 -5.80 -0.28
N CYS A 60 -1.23 -5.34 0.79
CA CYS A 60 -0.34 -6.19 1.57
C CYS A 60 -1.16 -7.25 2.31
N LEU A 61 -0.53 -8.39 2.61
CA LEU A 61 -1.16 -9.53 3.25
C LEU A 61 -1.80 -9.17 4.60
N TRP A 62 -1.21 -8.25 5.36
CA TRP A 62 -1.78 -7.73 6.62
C TRP A 62 -3.21 -7.17 6.48
N ARG A 63 -3.59 -6.69 5.30
CA ARG A 63 -4.96 -6.20 5.05
C ARG A 63 -5.98 -7.34 4.88
N ALA A 64 -5.53 -8.57 4.66
CA ALA A 64 -6.33 -9.68 4.19
C ALA A 64 -6.27 -10.95 5.07
N VAL A 65 -5.34 -11.02 6.04
CA VAL A 65 -5.21 -12.16 6.95
C VAL A 65 -5.04 -11.71 8.40
N GLU A 66 -5.40 -12.58 9.34
CA GLU A 66 -5.38 -12.30 10.78
C GLU A 66 -3.95 -12.35 11.33
N LEU A 67 -3.19 -11.27 11.09
CA LEU A 67 -1.89 -11.02 11.74
C LEU A 67 -2.05 -9.96 12.82
N ASP A 68 -1.21 -10.02 13.85
CA ASP A 68 -1.15 -8.94 14.85
C ASP A 68 -0.82 -7.59 14.21
N ASP A 69 -1.19 -6.50 14.87
CA ASP A 69 -0.91 -5.15 14.36
C ASP A 69 0.58 -4.85 14.21
N ASP A 70 1.44 -5.55 14.93
CA ASP A 70 2.90 -5.43 14.81
C ASP A 70 3.42 -5.91 13.45
N TRP A 71 2.65 -6.73 12.74
CA TRP A 71 2.96 -7.12 11.36
C TRP A 71 2.61 -6.06 10.32
N ARG A 72 1.94 -4.96 10.71
CA ARG A 72 1.64 -3.85 9.78
C ARG A 72 2.96 -3.35 9.17
N PRO A 73 3.05 -3.15 7.84
CA PRO A 73 4.35 -2.99 7.18
C PRO A 73 5.21 -1.83 7.69
N ASP A 74 4.61 -0.72 8.12
CA ASP A 74 5.35 0.42 8.69
C ASP A 74 5.87 0.17 10.11
N ARG A 75 5.42 -0.89 10.78
CA ARG A 75 5.91 -1.35 12.09
C ARG A 75 6.90 -2.49 11.98
N SER A 76 6.59 -3.50 11.16
CA SER A 76 7.41 -4.70 10.99
C SER A 76 8.61 -4.50 10.06
N GLY A 77 8.54 -3.53 9.14
CA GLY A 77 9.46 -3.44 8.00
C GLY A 77 9.31 -4.57 6.99
N VAL A 78 8.29 -5.42 7.12
CA VAL A 78 8.04 -6.58 6.26
C VAL A 78 6.75 -6.35 5.47
N ILE A 79 6.86 -6.49 4.15
CA ILE A 79 5.70 -6.51 3.27
C ILE A 79 5.60 -7.87 2.58
N VAL A 80 4.44 -8.50 2.74
CA VAL A 80 4.10 -9.73 2.02
C VAL A 80 2.94 -9.41 1.10
N ARG A 81 3.02 -9.91 -0.12
CA ARG A 81 1.94 -9.85 -1.09
C ARG A 81 1.52 -11.27 -1.45
N PRO A 82 0.21 -11.58 -1.54
CA PRO A 82 -0.27 -12.83 -2.11
C PRO A 82 0.20 -13.07 -3.56
#